data_AF-A0A8S1DMB5-F1
#
_entry.id   AF-A0A8S1DMB5-F1
#
_cell.length_a   1.000
_cell.length_b   1.000
_cell.length_c   1.000
_cell.angle_alpha   90.00
_cell.angle_beta   90.00
_cell.angle_gamma   90.00
#
_symmetry.space_group_name_H-M   'P 1'
#
loop_
_entity.id
_entity.type
_entity.pdbx_description
1 polymer ?
#
loop_
_entity_poly.entity_id
_entity_poly.type
_entity_poly.pdbx_seq_one_letter_code
_entity_poly.pdbx_strand_id
1 'polypeptide(L)'
;MMEDSAIDGLKHYEEAIKRDVMFDEIADKLVPKELLNGEEVSIIFRLSSNSKKMDYYLKQVLPTKNRGYALEFCEVLKEAGFRWIVDKIIPTRKDESTKNEDVVDAKRACAGSVENVAPAKIDHVNARETLSGDVKETKPEEMVVDGNLGVSKEMINIVSNDLYVLNGWVSLVHSLEMDSCLPQLRFEMALSPSSTTTIVTTLLKSWINMNPKKANLGALIQGLKESKFFFAASKLEDAFGTPQHGQ
;
A
#
# COMPACT_ATOMS: atom_id res chain seq x y z
N MET A 1 -17.50 -11.76 -23.07
CA MET A 1 -16.07 -11.48 -23.32
C MET A 1 -15.41 -10.76 -22.15
N MET A 2 -15.82 -9.53 -21.77
CA MET A 2 -15.20 -8.87 -20.59
C MET A 2 -15.53 -9.55 -19.26
N GLU A 3 -16.75 -10.06 -19.09
CA GLU A 3 -17.17 -10.77 -17.87
C GLU A 3 -16.45 -12.11 -17.68
N ASP A 4 -16.29 -12.89 -18.76
CA ASP A 4 -15.57 -14.17 -18.72
C ASP A 4 -14.09 -13.94 -18.33
N SER A 5 -13.48 -12.86 -18.85
CA SER A 5 -12.13 -12.43 -18.48
C SER A 5 -12.02 -12.06 -17.00
N ALA A 6 -13.04 -11.43 -16.42
CA ALA A 6 -13.03 -11.07 -15.00
C ALA A 6 -13.12 -12.30 -14.10
N ILE A 7 -13.96 -13.29 -14.46
CA ILE A 7 -14.06 -14.56 -13.73
C ILE A 7 -12.72 -15.32 -13.77
N ASP A 8 -12.09 -15.41 -14.94
CA ASP A 8 -10.81 -16.11 -15.08
C ASP A 8 -9.68 -15.36 -14.34
N GLY A 9 -9.69 -14.02 -14.38
CA GLY A 9 -8.75 -13.21 -13.60
C GLY A 9 -8.94 -13.39 -12.09
N LEU A 10 -10.19 -13.43 -11.60
CA LEU A 10 -10.49 -13.68 -10.19
C LEU A 10 -10.01 -15.05 -9.72
N LYS A 11 -10.15 -16.10 -10.55
CA LYS A 11 -9.56 -17.42 -10.28
C LYS A 11 -8.04 -17.38 -10.27
N HIS A 12 -7.43 -16.66 -11.22
CA HIS A 12 -5.98 -16.55 -11.30
C HIS A 12 -5.38 -15.84 -10.06
N TYR A 13 -6.07 -14.82 -9.54
CA TYR A 13 -5.66 -14.05 -8.37
C TYR A 13 -6.32 -14.51 -7.05
N GLU A 14 -6.97 -15.67 -7.05
CA GLU A 14 -7.74 -16.19 -5.91
C GLU A 14 -6.91 -16.21 -4.61
N GLU A 15 -5.69 -16.74 -4.66
CA GLU A 15 -4.82 -16.83 -3.48
C GLU A 15 -4.32 -15.46 -3.00
N ALA A 16 -4.11 -14.51 -3.92
CA ALA A 16 -3.78 -13.14 -3.56
C ALA A 16 -4.97 -12.48 -2.85
N ILE A 17 -6.19 -12.65 -3.37
CA ILE A 17 -7.41 -12.09 -2.77
C ILE A 17 -7.63 -12.64 -1.36
N LYS A 18 -7.56 -13.97 -1.17
CA LYS A 18 -7.76 -14.59 0.16
C LYS A 18 -6.75 -14.13 1.21
N ARG A 19 -5.54 -13.80 0.76
CA ARG A 19 -4.43 -13.40 1.62
C ARG A 19 -4.46 -11.91 1.93
N ASP A 20 -4.89 -11.09 0.97
CA ASP A 20 -4.69 -9.64 1.00
C ASP A 20 -5.98 -8.87 1.31
N VAL A 21 -7.14 -9.47 1.04
CA VAL A 21 -8.45 -8.84 1.23
C VAL A 21 -9.12 -9.38 2.49
N MET A 22 -9.47 -8.48 3.41
CA MET A 22 -10.27 -8.82 4.58
C MET A 22 -11.75 -8.82 4.20
N PHE A 23 -12.39 -9.98 4.27
CA PHE A 23 -13.81 -10.16 3.97
C PHE A 23 -14.68 -9.19 4.80
N ASP A 24 -14.35 -9.04 6.08
CA ASP A 24 -15.10 -8.19 7.00
C ASP A 24 -15.04 -6.69 6.59
N GLU A 25 -13.99 -6.25 5.90
CA GLU A 25 -13.82 -4.87 5.41
C GLU A 25 -14.55 -4.58 4.10
N ILE A 26 -14.93 -5.63 3.37
CA ILE A 26 -15.66 -5.49 2.10
C ILE A 26 -17.13 -5.93 2.23
N ALA A 27 -17.49 -6.69 3.26
CA ALA A 27 -18.84 -7.21 3.47
C ALA A 27 -19.89 -6.09 3.56
N ASP A 28 -19.55 -4.96 4.17
CA ASP A 28 -20.37 -3.75 4.27
C ASP A 28 -20.74 -3.16 2.90
N LYS A 29 -19.91 -3.39 1.87
CA LYS A 29 -20.11 -2.94 0.49
C LYS A 29 -20.76 -4.02 -0.39
N LEU A 30 -20.54 -5.30 -0.07
CA LEU A 30 -21.15 -6.42 -0.78
C LEU A 30 -22.67 -6.50 -0.57
N VAL A 31 -23.14 -6.27 0.66
CA VAL A 31 -24.57 -6.41 1.00
C VAL A 31 -25.45 -5.37 0.31
N PRO A 32 -25.13 -4.06 0.30
CA PRO A 32 -25.96 -3.06 -0.38
C PRO A 32 -26.01 -3.23 -1.90
N LYS A 33 -25.01 -3.88 -2.51
CA LYS A 33 -24.96 -4.20 -3.93
C LYS A 33 -25.63 -5.53 -4.27
N GLU A 34 -26.30 -6.17 -3.31
CA GLU A 34 -26.97 -7.47 -3.46
C GLU A 34 -26.03 -8.62 -3.89
N LEU A 35 -24.71 -8.42 -3.75
CA LEU A 35 -23.70 -9.46 -4.02
C LEU A 35 -23.72 -10.57 -2.96
N LEU A 36 -24.33 -10.27 -1.81
CA LEU A 36 -24.58 -11.18 -0.71
C LEU A 36 -26.04 -11.06 -0.25
N ASN A 37 -26.72 -12.20 -0.10
CA ASN A 37 -28.00 -12.26 0.60
C ASN A 37 -27.79 -12.54 2.11
N GLY A 38 -28.84 -12.36 2.92
CA GLY A 38 -28.75 -12.51 4.38
C GLY A 38 -28.37 -13.91 4.87
N GLU A 39 -28.70 -14.96 4.11
CA GLU A 39 -28.33 -16.34 4.43
C GLU A 39 -26.83 -16.56 4.17
N GLU A 40 -26.32 -16.12 3.02
CA GLU A 40 -24.91 -16.18 2.64
C GLU A 40 -24.04 -15.41 3.65
N VAL A 41 -24.48 -14.21 4.07
CA VAL A 41 -23.83 -13.45 5.15
C VAL A 41 -23.77 -14.28 6.42
N SER A 42 -24.90 -14.86 6.85
CA SER A 42 -24.97 -15.64 8.09
C SER A 42 -24.04 -16.86 8.06
N ILE A 43 -23.90 -17.53 6.91
CA ILE A 43 -22.99 -18.67 6.75
C ILE A 43 -21.53 -18.19 6.81
N ILE A 44 -21.18 -17.15 6.06
CA ILE A 44 -19.80 -16.67 5.98
C ILE A 44 -19.32 -16.15 7.34
N PHE A 45 -20.13 -15.38 8.06
CA PHE A 45 -19.74 -14.83 9.37
C PHE A 45 -19.58 -15.90 10.45
N ARG A 46 -20.11 -17.12 10.26
CA ARG A 46 -19.84 -18.28 11.15
C ARG A 46 -18.46 -18.91 10.91
N LEU A 47 -17.78 -18.59 9.82
CA LEU A 47 -16.47 -19.15 9.50
C LEU A 47 -15.37 -18.51 10.37
N SER A 48 -14.46 -19.36 10.84
CA SER A 48 -13.49 -19.02 11.89
C SER A 48 -12.31 -18.15 11.44
N SER A 49 -12.08 -17.98 10.14
CA SER A 49 -10.93 -17.23 9.62
C SER A 49 -11.26 -16.47 8.35
N ASN A 50 -10.59 -15.33 8.15
CA ASN A 50 -10.76 -14.50 6.96
C ASN A 50 -10.55 -15.29 5.65
N SER A 51 -9.50 -16.10 5.59
CA SER A 51 -9.21 -16.94 4.43
C SER A 51 -10.37 -17.90 4.11
N LYS A 52 -11.00 -18.53 5.13
CA LYS A 52 -12.19 -19.39 4.91
C LYS A 52 -13.40 -18.57 4.47
N LYS A 53 -13.61 -17.39 5.04
CA LYS A 53 -14.69 -16.46 4.63
C LYS A 53 -14.58 -16.12 3.15
N MET A 54 -13.39 -15.70 2.73
CA MET A 54 -13.11 -15.34 1.34
C MET A 54 -13.16 -16.54 0.40
N ASP A 55 -12.64 -17.71 0.81
CA ASP A 55 -12.71 -18.95 0.03
C ASP A 55 -14.17 -19.39 -0.21
N TYR A 56 -15.01 -19.35 0.82
CA TYR A 56 -16.43 -19.64 0.68
C TYR A 56 -17.10 -18.66 -0.28
N TYR A 57 -16.85 -17.35 -0.13
CA TYR A 57 -17.41 -16.35 -1.03
C TYR A 57 -17.00 -16.60 -2.50
N LEU A 58 -15.71 -16.77 -2.77
CA LEU A 58 -15.19 -16.95 -4.13
C LEU A 58 -15.62 -18.26 -4.79
N LYS A 59 -15.76 -19.35 -4.02
CA LYS A 59 -16.06 -20.69 -4.57
C LYS A 59 -17.52 -21.09 -4.50
N GLN A 60 -18.26 -20.62 -3.50
CA GLN A 60 -19.64 -21.05 -3.26
C GLN A 60 -20.64 -19.97 -3.62
N VAL A 61 -20.35 -18.70 -3.31
CA VAL A 61 -21.30 -17.61 -3.59
C VAL A 61 -21.12 -17.09 -5.00
N LEU A 62 -19.95 -16.54 -5.33
CA LEU A 62 -19.71 -15.84 -6.58
C LEU A 62 -20.08 -16.66 -7.85
N PRO A 63 -19.80 -17.98 -7.93
CA PRO A 63 -20.15 -18.77 -9.12
C PRO A 63 -21.65 -19.03 -9.30
N THR A 64 -22.45 -18.89 -8.23
CA THR A 64 -23.92 -19.07 -8.30
C THR A 64 -24.64 -17.83 -8.81
N LYS A 65 -23.93 -16.70 -8.89
CA LYS A 65 -24.49 -15.42 -9.29
C LYS A 65 -24.36 -15.21 -10.81
N ASN A 66 -25.01 -14.17 -11.31
CA ASN A 66 -24.93 -13.82 -12.73
C ASN A 66 -23.49 -13.38 -13.10
N ARG A 67 -23.17 -13.35 -14.40
CA ARG A 67 -21.83 -12.99 -14.88
C ARG A 67 -21.44 -11.54 -14.57
N GLY A 68 -22.41 -10.64 -14.41
CA GLY A 68 -22.19 -9.23 -14.04
C GLY A 68 -21.62 -9.07 -12.62
N TYR A 69 -21.89 -10.01 -11.71
CA TYR A 69 -21.44 -9.92 -10.32
C TYR A 69 -19.92 -9.99 -10.18
N ALA A 70 -19.21 -10.64 -11.11
CA ALA A 70 -17.75 -10.66 -11.09
C ALA A 70 -17.16 -9.25 -11.29
N LEU A 71 -17.76 -8.44 -12.18
CA LEU A 71 -17.36 -7.05 -12.39
C LEU A 71 -17.75 -6.17 -11.21
N GLU A 72 -18.95 -6.34 -10.67
CA GLU A 72 -19.38 -5.61 -9.47
C GLU A 72 -18.51 -5.92 -8.26
N PHE A 73 -18.10 -7.18 -8.08
CA PHE A 73 -17.14 -7.58 -7.06
C PHE A 73 -15.78 -6.88 -7.25
N CYS A 74 -15.28 -6.79 -8.49
CA CYS A 74 -14.07 -6.05 -8.79
C CYS A 74 -14.21 -4.55 -8.45
N GLU A 75 -15.37 -3.94 -8.72
CA GLU A 75 -15.62 -2.56 -8.30
C GLU A 75 -15.65 -2.41 -6.77
N VAL A 76 -16.21 -3.38 -6.03
CA VAL A 76 -16.13 -3.39 -4.56
C VAL A 76 -14.68 -3.47 -4.07
N LEU A 77 -13.86 -4.34 -4.67
CA LEU A 77 -12.43 -4.43 -4.34
C LEU A 77 -11.71 -3.10 -4.58
N LYS A 78 -12.02 -2.42 -5.68
CA LYS A 78 -11.44 -1.11 -6.04
C LYS A 78 -11.92 0.02 -5.12
N GLU A 79 -13.20 0.00 -4.71
CA GLU A 79 -13.76 0.91 -3.71
C GLU A 79 -13.07 0.72 -2.36
N ALA A 80 -12.82 -0.53 -1.96
CA ALA A 80 -12.12 -0.88 -0.73
C ALA A 80 -10.58 -0.70 -0.78
N GLY A 81 -10.04 -0.13 -1.86
CA GLY A 81 -8.62 0.21 -1.96
C GLY A 81 -7.72 -0.89 -2.55
N PHE A 82 -8.27 -2.03 -2.94
CA PHE A 82 -7.53 -3.15 -3.57
C PHE A 82 -7.40 -2.98 -5.09
N ARG A 83 -7.20 -1.74 -5.56
CA ARG A 83 -7.12 -1.41 -6.99
C ARG A 83 -6.03 -2.22 -7.71
N TRP A 84 -4.90 -2.48 -7.05
CA TRP A 84 -3.79 -3.23 -7.62
C TRP A 84 -4.15 -4.66 -8.06
N ILE A 85 -5.11 -5.32 -7.38
CA ILE A 85 -5.62 -6.64 -7.80
C ILE A 85 -6.54 -6.46 -8.99
N VAL A 86 -7.43 -5.48 -8.92
CA VAL A 86 -8.44 -5.22 -9.95
C VAL A 86 -7.80 -4.86 -11.29
N ASP A 87 -6.78 -4.01 -11.28
CA ASP A 87 -6.03 -3.61 -12.49
C ASP A 87 -5.30 -4.80 -13.14
N LYS A 88 -5.01 -5.86 -12.37
CA LYS A 88 -4.42 -7.11 -12.90
C LYS A 88 -5.48 -8.09 -13.42
N ILE A 89 -6.66 -8.14 -12.78
CA ILE A 89 -7.80 -8.98 -13.21
C ILE A 89 -8.40 -8.43 -14.50
N ILE A 90 -8.64 -7.11 -14.52
CA ILE A 90 -9.24 -6.38 -15.62
C ILE A 90 -8.21 -5.37 -16.07
N PRO A 91 -7.25 -5.76 -16.94
CA PRO A 91 -6.30 -4.80 -17.48
C PRO A 91 -7.09 -3.76 -18.27
N THR A 92 -7.29 -2.59 -17.66
CA THR A 92 -7.72 -1.40 -18.39
C THR A 92 -6.69 -1.21 -19.47
N ARG A 93 -7.11 -1.30 -20.74
CA ARG A 93 -6.28 -0.88 -21.87
C ARG A 93 -5.83 0.53 -21.51
N LYS A 94 -4.60 0.69 -21.05
CA LYS A 94 -4.01 2.02 -20.88
C LYS A 94 -4.14 2.65 -22.26
N ASP A 95 -4.95 3.69 -22.37
CA ASP A 95 -5.03 4.48 -23.59
C ASP A 95 -3.59 4.76 -24.03
N GLU A 96 -3.24 4.31 -25.22
CA GLU A 96 -1.92 4.50 -25.84
C GLU A 96 -1.65 5.98 -26.17
N SER A 97 -2.22 6.93 -25.43
CA SER A 97 -2.16 8.37 -25.70
C SER A 97 -0.91 9.08 -25.19
N THR A 98 0.01 8.39 -24.51
CA THR A 98 1.30 8.97 -24.12
C THR A 98 2.46 8.04 -24.45
N LYS A 99 2.77 7.90 -25.74
CA LYS A 99 4.12 7.57 -26.24
C LYS A 99 4.38 8.24 -27.58
N ASN A 100 4.63 9.54 -27.52
CA ASN A 100 5.51 10.24 -28.46
C ASN A 100 6.36 11.19 -27.64
N GLU A 101 7.34 10.65 -26.93
CA GLU A 101 8.51 11.42 -26.49
C GLU A 101 9.68 10.44 -26.35
N ASP A 102 10.54 10.53 -27.35
CA ASP A 102 11.94 10.15 -27.49
C ASP A 102 12.48 8.89 -26.79
N VAL A 103 12.69 7.89 -27.65
CA VAL A 103 13.65 6.81 -27.46
C VAL A 103 15.06 7.38 -27.56
N VAL A 104 15.75 7.51 -26.42
CA VAL A 104 17.23 7.52 -26.41
C VAL A 104 17.72 6.41 -25.48
N ASP A 105 18.29 5.40 -26.14
CA ASP A 105 19.34 4.47 -25.72
C ASP A 105 19.70 4.36 -24.23
N ALA A 106 19.44 3.18 -23.66
CA ALA A 106 20.30 2.59 -22.65
C ALA A 106 20.17 1.05 -22.63
N LYS A 107 20.73 0.39 -23.65
CA LYS A 107 21.19 -0.99 -23.53
C LYS A 107 22.42 -1.01 -22.62
N ARG A 108 22.31 -1.46 -21.36
CA ARG A 108 23.45 -2.06 -20.68
C ARG A 108 23.03 -3.11 -19.66
N ALA A 109 23.65 -4.27 -19.81
CA ALA A 109 23.42 -5.52 -19.15
C ALA A 109 23.58 -5.48 -17.62
N CYS A 110 22.72 -6.22 -16.92
CA CYS A 110 23.02 -6.76 -15.60
C CYS A 110 23.12 -8.29 -15.72
N ALA A 111 24.34 -8.77 -15.90
CA ALA A 111 24.74 -10.16 -15.69
C ALA A 111 25.89 -10.15 -14.67
N GLY A 112 25.84 -11.09 -13.72
CA GLY A 112 26.83 -11.28 -12.66
C GLY A 112 26.39 -10.67 -11.34
N SER A 113 26.63 -11.28 -10.18
CA SER A 113 27.10 -12.61 -9.85
C SER A 113 26.79 -12.75 -8.36
N VAL A 114 26.28 -13.90 -7.94
CA VAL A 114 25.99 -14.19 -6.53
C VAL A 114 27.31 -14.54 -5.86
N GLU A 115 27.82 -13.66 -5.00
CA GLU A 115 28.87 -14.02 -4.04
C GLU A 115 28.34 -13.94 -2.62
N ASN A 116 28.51 -15.07 -1.93
CA ASN A 116 28.24 -15.28 -0.52
C ASN A 116 29.04 -14.30 0.34
N VAL A 117 28.36 -13.51 1.17
CA VAL A 117 28.98 -12.77 2.26
C VAL A 117 28.49 -13.32 3.59
N ALA A 118 29.42 -13.89 4.35
CA ALA A 118 29.25 -14.39 5.71
C ALA A 118 28.87 -13.27 6.68
N PRO A 119 28.16 -13.56 7.79
CA PRO A 119 27.71 -12.54 8.72
C PRO A 119 28.87 -11.96 9.54
N ALA A 120 29.03 -10.64 9.51
CA ALA A 120 29.96 -9.90 10.35
C ALA A 120 29.46 -9.87 11.81
N LYS A 121 30.38 -10.08 12.75
CA LYS A 121 30.21 -9.94 14.19
C LYS A 121 29.81 -8.51 14.54
N ILE A 122 28.75 -8.35 15.32
CA ILE A 122 28.33 -7.08 15.90
C ILE A 122 29.05 -6.94 17.24
N ASP A 123 30.01 -6.03 17.32
CA ASP A 123 30.59 -5.60 18.59
C ASP A 123 29.66 -4.60 19.27
N HIS A 124 29.35 -4.87 20.54
CA HIS A 124 28.62 -3.99 21.43
C HIS A 124 29.41 -2.71 21.68
N VAL A 125 28.96 -1.59 21.11
CA VAL A 125 29.43 -0.25 21.51
C VAL A 125 28.47 0.33 22.53
N ASN A 126 29.02 0.49 23.73
CA ASN A 126 28.43 1.19 24.87
C ASN A 126 28.59 2.70 24.63
N ALA A 127 27.51 3.48 24.68
CA ALA A 127 27.59 4.93 24.65
C ALA A 127 26.65 5.52 25.71
N ARG A 128 27.24 5.86 26.85
CA ARG A 128 26.70 6.78 27.84
C ARG A 128 27.58 8.02 27.75
N GLU A 129 27.04 9.13 27.24
CA GLU A 129 27.52 10.45 27.63
C GLU A 129 26.45 11.51 27.38
N THR A 130 26.12 12.15 28.49
CA THR A 130 25.31 13.35 28.71
C THR A 130 25.87 14.55 27.98
N LEU A 131 25.02 15.37 27.35
CA LEU A 131 25.25 16.80 27.18
C LEU A 131 23.92 17.56 27.24
N SER A 132 23.77 18.28 28.35
CA SER A 132 22.82 19.37 28.56
C SER A 132 23.32 20.58 27.77
N GLY A 133 22.48 21.14 26.91
CA GLY A 133 22.77 22.37 26.17
C GLY A 133 21.49 23.19 26.03
N ASP A 134 21.56 24.43 26.49
CA ASP A 134 20.48 25.41 26.47
C ASP A 134 19.92 25.64 25.06
N VAL A 135 18.60 25.50 24.93
CA VAL A 135 17.87 25.79 23.69
C VAL A 135 17.57 27.28 23.64
N LYS A 136 18.26 28.00 22.76
CA LYS A 136 17.83 29.33 22.31
C LYS A 136 16.67 29.16 21.34
N GLU A 137 15.53 29.78 21.66
CA GLU A 137 14.41 29.96 20.74
C GLU A 137 14.87 30.79 19.53
N THR A 138 15.13 30.11 18.41
CA THR A 138 15.25 30.74 17.09
C THR A 138 13.87 30.82 16.45
N LYS A 139 13.49 32.05 16.05
CA LYS A 139 12.30 32.33 15.22
C LYS A 139 12.33 31.49 13.93
N PRO A 140 11.16 31.08 13.41
CA PRO A 140 11.09 30.39 12.13
C PRO A 140 11.38 31.39 11.00
N GLU A 141 12.55 31.25 10.38
CA GLU A 141 12.80 31.80 9.05
C GLU A 141 12.03 30.95 8.02
N GLU A 142 11.30 31.61 7.13
CA GLU A 142 10.65 30.97 5.99
C GLU A 142 11.71 30.33 5.09
N MET A 143 11.89 29.02 5.25
CA MET A 143 12.70 28.19 4.37
C MET A 143 11.92 27.89 3.10
N VAL A 144 12.48 28.29 1.96
CA VAL A 144 12.08 27.79 0.64
C VAL A 144 12.50 26.32 0.58
N VAL A 145 11.54 25.40 0.60
CA VAL A 145 11.77 23.95 0.62
C VAL A 145 11.84 23.43 -0.82
N ASP A 146 12.99 22.83 -1.13
CA ASP A 146 13.24 22.09 -2.37
C ASP A 146 12.43 20.78 -2.38
N GLY A 147 11.76 20.46 -3.50
CA GLY A 147 10.86 19.29 -3.62
C GLY A 147 11.55 17.93 -3.46
N ASN A 148 12.87 17.93 -3.26
CA ASN A 148 13.71 16.78 -2.95
C ASN A 148 13.88 16.51 -1.46
N LEU A 149 13.02 17.09 -0.60
CA LEU A 149 13.08 16.81 0.83
C LEU A 149 12.90 15.31 1.09
N GLY A 150 13.93 14.69 1.66
CA GLY A 150 13.86 13.31 2.13
C GLY A 150 12.76 13.16 3.19
N VAL A 151 12.19 11.95 3.28
CA VAL A 151 11.10 11.65 4.22
C VAL A 151 11.60 11.78 5.67
N SER A 152 11.06 12.74 6.42
CA SER A 152 11.44 12.99 7.82
C SER A 152 10.70 12.07 8.80
N LYS A 153 11.13 12.07 10.07
CA LYS A 153 10.44 11.31 11.14
C LYS A 153 9.04 11.85 11.42
N GLU A 154 8.84 13.16 11.31
CA GLU A 154 7.55 13.81 11.49
C GLU A 154 6.57 13.37 10.39
N MET A 155 7.04 13.27 9.14
CA MET A 155 6.24 12.76 8.02
C MET A 155 5.80 11.31 8.26
N ILE A 156 6.73 10.45 8.69
CA ILE A 156 6.42 9.05 9.05
C ILE A 156 5.37 9.02 10.15
N ASN A 157 5.49 9.88 11.17
CA ASN A 157 4.54 9.94 12.28
C ASN A 157 3.14 10.39 11.84
N ILE A 158 3.02 11.34 10.90
CA ILE A 158 1.72 11.75 10.35
C ILE A 158 1.03 10.58 9.64
N VAL A 159 1.78 9.87 8.79
CA VAL A 159 1.26 8.75 8.01
C VAL A 159 0.92 7.55 8.91
N SER A 160 1.75 7.24 9.90
CA SER A 160 1.57 6.08 10.78
C SER A 160 0.47 6.25 11.85
N ASN A 161 -0.04 7.48 12.04
CA ASN A 161 -1.19 7.76 12.91
C ASN A 161 -2.52 7.83 12.16
N ASP A 162 -2.52 7.66 10.83
CA ASP A 162 -3.74 7.66 10.02
C ASP A 162 -4.39 6.27 10.01
N LEU A 163 -5.58 6.14 10.60
CA LEU A 163 -6.30 4.85 10.70
C LEU A 163 -6.58 4.19 9.34
N TYR A 164 -6.81 4.96 8.27
CA TYR A 164 -7.05 4.40 6.95
C TYR A 164 -5.76 3.84 6.36
N VAL A 165 -4.63 4.52 6.57
CA VAL A 165 -3.32 3.99 6.17
C VAL A 165 -2.99 2.74 6.99
N LEU A 166 -3.28 2.74 8.29
CA LEU A 166 -3.05 1.57 9.15
C LEU A 166 -3.80 0.34 8.65
N ASN A 167 -5.05 0.48 8.21
CA ASN A 167 -5.86 -0.64 7.71
C ASN A 167 -5.53 -0.97 6.25
N GLY A 168 -5.11 0.00 5.45
CA GLY A 168 -4.85 -0.14 4.01
C GLY A 168 -3.37 -0.21 3.62
N TRP A 169 -2.45 -0.43 4.56
CA TRP A 169 -1.01 -0.29 4.33
C TRP A 169 -0.46 -1.15 3.17
N VAL A 170 -1.11 -2.28 2.88
CA VAL A 170 -0.76 -3.14 1.73
C VAL A 170 -0.89 -2.39 0.41
N SER A 171 -1.96 -1.59 0.24
CA SER A 171 -2.13 -0.76 -0.96
C SER A 171 -1.01 0.28 -1.07
N LEU A 172 -0.58 0.86 0.07
CA LEU A 172 0.56 1.77 0.10
C LEU A 172 1.85 1.07 -0.35
N VAL A 173 2.10 -0.17 0.07
CA VAL A 173 3.27 -0.96 -0.39
C VAL A 173 3.31 -1.04 -1.91
N HIS A 174 2.17 -1.34 -2.54
CA HIS A 174 2.07 -1.45 -3.99
C HIS A 174 2.30 -0.09 -4.68
N SER A 175 1.67 0.98 -4.17
CA SER A 175 1.88 2.33 -4.70
C SER A 175 3.33 2.82 -4.56
N LEU A 176 4.07 2.33 -3.56
CA LEU A 176 5.49 2.65 -3.36
C LEU A 176 6.45 1.70 -4.09
N GLU A 177 5.94 0.79 -4.93
CA GLU A 177 6.70 -0.22 -5.70
C GLU A 177 7.52 -1.16 -4.79
N MET A 178 6.96 -1.55 -3.64
CA MET A 178 7.63 -2.35 -2.61
C MET A 178 7.11 -3.79 -2.48
N ASP A 179 6.53 -4.35 -3.55
CA ASP A 179 5.96 -5.70 -3.56
C ASP A 179 6.89 -6.79 -2.99
N SER A 180 8.20 -6.64 -3.16
CA SER A 180 9.20 -7.60 -2.68
C SER A 180 9.34 -7.63 -1.14
N CYS A 181 8.99 -6.55 -0.43
CA CYS A 181 9.06 -6.47 1.03
C CYS A 181 7.79 -6.92 1.74
N LEU A 182 6.72 -7.13 1.00
CA LEU A 182 5.40 -7.48 1.51
C LEU A 182 5.41 -8.76 2.38
N PRO A 183 6.13 -9.85 2.01
CA PRO A 183 6.25 -11.03 2.86
C PRO A 183 6.90 -10.75 4.22
N GLN A 184 7.97 -9.93 4.24
CA GLN A 184 8.67 -9.58 5.47
C GLN A 184 7.81 -8.70 6.38
N LEU A 185 7.18 -7.67 5.83
CA LEU A 185 6.31 -6.77 6.59
C LEU A 185 5.13 -7.52 7.23
N ARG A 186 4.60 -8.54 6.54
CA ARG A 186 3.55 -9.42 7.08
C ARG A 186 4.06 -10.33 8.18
N PHE A 187 5.25 -10.88 8.01
CA PHE A 187 5.89 -11.68 9.04
C PHE A 187 6.10 -10.84 10.31
N GLU A 188 6.60 -9.62 10.18
CA GLU A 188 6.77 -8.68 11.29
C GLU A 188 5.42 -8.30 11.94
N MET A 189 4.37 -8.09 11.15
CA MET A 189 3.00 -7.87 11.64
C MET A 189 2.48 -9.05 12.48
N ALA A 190 2.71 -10.28 12.01
CA ALA A 190 2.29 -11.48 12.71
C ALA A 190 3.04 -11.66 14.04
N LEU A 191 4.31 -11.26 14.10
CA LEU A 191 5.14 -11.32 15.30
C LEU A 191 4.87 -10.19 16.29
N SER A 192 4.47 -9.01 15.80
CA SER A 192 4.26 -7.81 16.60
C SER A 192 2.82 -7.30 16.45
N PRO A 193 1.82 -8.01 17.01
CA PRO A 193 0.41 -7.62 16.93
C PRO A 193 0.10 -6.28 17.63
N SER A 194 1.07 -5.73 18.37
CA SER A 194 0.83 -4.67 19.36
C SER A 194 0.79 -3.24 18.78
N SER A 195 1.13 -3.00 17.52
CA SER A 195 0.98 -1.66 16.95
C SER A 195 1.06 -1.64 15.42
N THR A 196 -0.09 -1.46 14.76
CA THR A 196 -0.16 -1.21 13.32
C THR A 196 0.67 0.01 12.91
N THR A 197 0.82 0.99 13.81
CA THR A 197 1.71 2.15 13.65
C THR A 197 3.18 1.74 13.47
N THR A 198 3.63 0.69 14.16
CA THR A 198 4.99 0.15 13.96
C THR A 198 5.15 -0.41 12.55
N ILE A 199 4.14 -1.07 11.99
CA ILE A 199 4.19 -1.65 10.63
C ILE A 199 4.34 -0.55 9.59
N VAL A 200 3.50 0.49 9.64
CA VAL A 200 3.59 1.62 8.70
C VAL A 200 4.91 2.37 8.89
N THR A 201 5.41 2.48 10.12
CA THR A 201 6.73 3.04 10.39
C THR A 201 7.85 2.20 9.76
N THR A 202 7.80 0.87 9.89
CA THR A 202 8.80 -0.03 9.32
C THR A 202 8.71 -0.10 7.79
N LEU A 203 7.50 -0.05 7.23
CA LEU A 203 7.24 0.11 5.80
C LEU A 203 7.99 1.33 5.27
N LEU A 204 7.71 2.51 5.83
CA LEU A 204 8.28 3.76 5.33
C LEU A 204 9.80 3.82 5.51
N LYS A 205 10.33 3.28 6.61
CA LYS A 205 11.79 3.14 6.79
C LYS A 205 12.41 2.20 5.75
N SER A 206 11.77 1.06 5.49
CA SER A 206 12.21 0.12 4.47
C SER A 206 12.18 0.76 3.08
N TRP A 207 11.15 1.55 2.78
CA TRP A 207 11.03 2.29 1.52
C TRP A 207 12.19 3.25 1.30
N ILE A 208 12.49 4.07 2.32
CA ILE A 208 13.61 5.03 2.30
C ILE A 208 14.94 4.30 2.07
N ASN A 209 15.14 3.15 2.71
CA ASN A 209 16.37 2.37 2.58
C ASN A 209 16.52 1.70 1.20
N MET A 210 15.43 1.18 0.64
CA MET A 210 15.47 0.49 -0.65
C MET A 210 15.59 1.44 -1.84
N ASN A 211 14.89 2.58 -1.76
CA ASN A 211 14.77 3.51 -2.87
C ASN A 211 15.12 4.94 -2.44
N PRO A 212 16.34 5.21 -1.90
CA PRO A 212 16.67 6.50 -1.31
C PRO A 212 16.55 7.67 -2.29
N LYS A 213 16.71 7.43 -3.60
CA LYS A 213 16.55 8.45 -4.65
C LYS A 213 15.08 8.77 -4.96
N LYS A 214 14.16 7.82 -4.76
CA LYS A 214 12.72 8.01 -4.98
C LYS A 214 11.98 8.40 -3.71
N ALA A 215 12.57 8.15 -2.54
CA ALA A 215 11.96 8.38 -1.23
C ALA A 215 12.01 9.85 -0.81
N ASN A 216 11.25 10.69 -1.50
CA ASN A 216 11.02 12.09 -1.17
C ASN A 216 9.54 12.36 -0.82
N LEU A 217 9.27 13.54 -0.27
CA LEU A 217 7.92 13.98 0.10
C LEU A 217 6.91 13.87 -1.05
N GLY A 218 7.30 14.30 -2.25
CA GLY A 218 6.41 14.28 -3.43
C GLY A 218 5.96 12.87 -3.79
N ALA A 219 6.90 11.93 -3.85
CA ALA A 219 6.61 10.52 -4.12
C ALA A 219 5.75 9.88 -3.02
N LEU A 220 5.96 10.27 -1.75
CA LEU A 220 5.14 9.78 -0.64
C LEU A 220 3.69 10.27 -0.76
N ILE A 221 3.50 11.57 -1.01
CA ILE A 221 2.16 12.17 -1.22
C ILE A 221 1.48 11.52 -2.42
N GLN A 222 2.21 11.33 -3.53
CA GLN A 222 1.68 10.67 -4.71
C GLN A 222 1.23 9.23 -4.40
N GLY A 223 2.09 8.43 -3.75
CA GLY A 223 1.74 7.06 -3.37
C GLY A 223 0.52 6.99 -2.45
N LEU A 224 0.41 7.92 -1.50
CA LEU A 224 -0.78 8.07 -0.64
C LEU A 224 -2.04 8.40 -1.46
N LYS A 225 -1.96 9.34 -2.41
CA LYS A 225 -3.09 9.72 -3.29
C LYS A 225 -3.51 8.56 -4.19
N GLU A 226 -2.56 7.84 -4.78
CA GLU A 226 -2.83 6.66 -5.61
C GLU A 226 -3.53 5.54 -4.82
N SER A 227 -3.14 5.37 -3.55
CA SER A 227 -3.79 4.47 -2.60
C SER A 227 -5.06 5.04 -1.94
N LYS A 228 -5.52 6.24 -2.34
CA LYS A 228 -6.70 6.94 -1.81
C LYS A 228 -6.62 7.35 -0.32
N PHE A 229 -5.41 7.47 0.23
CA PHE A 229 -5.18 8.01 1.57
C PHE A 229 -5.12 9.55 1.55
N PHE A 230 -6.19 10.17 1.05
CA PHE A 230 -6.25 11.62 0.82
C PHE A 230 -6.07 12.45 2.08
N PHE A 231 -6.51 11.96 3.24
CA PHE A 231 -6.38 12.68 4.51
C PHE A 231 -4.91 12.76 4.96
N ALA A 232 -4.18 11.65 4.96
CA ALA A 232 -2.75 11.63 5.23
C ALA A 232 -1.97 12.46 4.21
N ALA A 233 -2.31 12.36 2.92
CA ALA A 233 -1.70 13.15 1.86
C ALA A 233 -1.91 14.66 2.08
N SER A 234 -3.15 15.10 2.35
CA SER A 234 -3.48 16.51 2.62
C SER A 234 -2.74 17.02 3.85
N LYS A 235 -2.68 16.24 4.94
CA LYS A 235 -1.93 16.64 6.14
C LYS A 235 -0.44 16.85 5.87
N LEU A 236 0.16 16.02 5.00
CA LEU A 236 1.55 16.21 4.59
C LEU A 236 1.71 17.45 3.72
N GLU A 237 0.77 17.71 2.81
CA GLU A 237 0.74 18.92 1.99
C GLU A 237 0.56 20.19 2.83
N ASP A 238 -0.31 20.17 3.83
CA ASP A 238 -0.54 21.31 4.73
C ASP A 238 0.66 21.57 5.64
N ALA A 239 1.35 20.51 6.09
CA ALA A 239 2.47 20.62 7.02
C ALA A 239 3.82 20.90 6.34
N PHE A 240 4.02 20.40 5.12
CA PHE A 240 5.31 20.44 4.42
C PHE A 240 5.22 20.83 2.94
N GLY A 241 4.02 20.88 2.36
CA GLY A 241 3.83 21.40 1.03
C GLY A 241 4.19 22.88 1.00
N THR A 242 4.92 23.29 -0.04
CA THR A 242 5.17 24.71 -0.25
C THR A 242 3.83 25.41 -0.46
N PRO A 243 3.59 26.58 0.17
CA PRO A 243 2.47 27.41 -0.23
C PRO A 243 2.67 27.70 -1.71
N GLN A 244 1.75 27.24 -2.55
CA GLN A 244 1.62 27.77 -3.90
C GLN A 244 1.17 29.22 -3.74
N HIS A 245 2.11 30.11 -3.47
CA HIS A 245 1.88 31.54 -3.48
C HIS A 245 1.52 31.95 -4.90
N GLY A 246 0.22 32.18 -5.10
CA GLY A 246 -0.34 33.32 -5.82
C GLY A 246 0.04 33.46 -7.29
N GLN A 247 -0.91 33.11 -8.15
CA GLN A 247 -1.33 34.03 -9.21
C GLN A 247 -2.81 34.33 -9.05
#